data_AF-A0A418X5K7-F1
#
_entry.id   AF-A0A418X5K7-F1
#
_cell.length_a   1.000
_cell.length_b   1.000
_cell.length_c   1.000
_cell.angle_alpha   90.00
_cell.angle_beta   90.00
_cell.angle_gamma   90.00
#
_symmetry.space_group_name_H-M   'P 1'
#
loop_
_entity.id
_entity.type
_entity.pdbx_description
1 polymer ?
#
loop_
_entity_poly.entity_id
_entity_poly.type
_entity_poly.pdbx_seq_one_letter_code
_entity_poly.pdbx_strand_id
1 'polypeptide(L)'
;MELEVTWRRTMRVWWSYLWRSALAIIAAALIGAILGAVAGLLLGRFGVAVATIKTVGSLLGALVGLVVSVFPIKMILGKDFGKFRLVLVANDK
;
A
#
# COMPACT_ATOMS: atom_id res chain seq x y z
N MET A 1 24.77 18.21 6.09
CA MET A 1 25.01 18.47 4.66
C MET A 1 23.92 17.77 3.87
N GLU A 2 23.14 18.50 3.11
CA GLU A 2 22.15 17.92 2.20
C GLU A 2 22.87 17.28 1.01
N LEU A 3 22.38 16.13 0.56
CA LEU A 3 22.96 15.40 -0.55
C LEU A 3 22.23 15.74 -1.85
N GLU A 4 22.98 16.04 -2.90
CA GLU A 4 22.42 16.29 -4.22
C GLU A 4 21.54 15.12 -4.73
N VAL A 5 20.39 15.44 -5.31
CA VAL A 5 19.46 14.47 -5.87
C VAL A 5 19.98 13.98 -7.23
N THR A 6 20.86 12.98 -7.20
CA THR A 6 21.42 12.38 -8.42
C THR A 6 20.58 11.21 -8.92
N TRP A 7 20.61 10.96 -10.23
CA TRP A 7 19.81 9.89 -10.86
C TRP A 7 20.12 8.49 -10.31
N ARG A 8 21.38 8.24 -9.95
CA ARG A 8 21.79 6.99 -9.28
C ARG A 8 21.15 6.82 -7.90
N ARG A 9 20.99 7.90 -7.13
CA ARG A 9 20.32 7.87 -5.81
C ARG A 9 18.82 7.71 -5.98
N THR A 10 18.22 8.43 -6.93
CA THR A 10 16.79 8.33 -7.25
C THR A 10 16.40 6.92 -7.65
N MET A 11 17.14 6.28 -8.57
CA MET A 11 16.84 4.91 -9.00
C MET A 11 16.90 3.90 -7.85
N ARG A 12 17.83 4.09 -6.89
CA ARG A 12 17.93 3.23 -5.70
C ARG A 12 16.74 3.38 -4.77
N VAL A 13 16.28 4.61 -4.55
CA VAL A 13 15.08 4.89 -3.75
C VAL A 13 13.83 4.35 -4.46
N TRP A 14 13.71 4.58 -5.76
CA TRP A 14 12.61 4.09 -6.59
C TRP A 14 12.53 2.57 -6.58
N TRP A 15 13.65 1.87 -6.76
CA TRP A 15 13.66 0.40 -6.70
C TRP A 15 13.21 -0.12 -5.34
N SER A 16 13.68 0.51 -4.26
CA SER A 16 13.27 0.22 -2.89
C SER A 16 11.78 0.45 -2.66
N TYR A 17 11.18 1.43 -3.34
CA TYR A 17 9.74 1.68 -3.34
C TYR A 17 8.99 0.64 -4.15
N LEU A 18 9.42 0.37 -5.38
CA LEU A 18 8.73 -0.48 -6.32
C LEU A 18 8.44 -1.88 -5.77
N TRP A 19 9.46 -2.58 -5.26
CA TRP A 19 9.24 -3.96 -4.79
C TRP A 19 8.38 -4.02 -3.52
N ARG A 20 8.48 -3.01 -2.63
CA ARG A 20 7.63 -2.90 -1.42
C ARG A 20 6.19 -2.62 -1.80
N SER A 21 5.97 -1.73 -2.77
CA SER A 21 4.66 -1.45 -3.32
C SER A 21 4.07 -2.66 -4.02
N ALA A 22 4.87 -3.44 -4.75
CA ALA A 22 4.43 -4.70 -5.34
C ALA A 22 3.98 -5.71 -4.27
N LEU A 23 4.77 -5.89 -3.19
CA LEU A 23 4.36 -6.73 -2.07
C LEU A 23 3.10 -6.22 -1.36
N ALA A 24 2.99 -4.91 -1.17
CA ALA A 24 1.81 -4.29 -0.58
C ALA A 24 0.56 -4.55 -1.43
N ILE A 25 0.65 -4.44 -2.76
CA ILE A 25 -0.45 -4.78 -3.68
C ILE A 25 -0.86 -6.24 -3.55
N ILE A 26 0.11 -7.17 -3.51
CA ILE A 26 -0.17 -8.60 -3.32
C ILE A 26 -0.87 -8.84 -1.98
N ALA A 27 -0.37 -8.25 -0.89
CA ALA A 27 -0.98 -8.36 0.42
C ALA A 27 -2.41 -7.79 0.44
N ALA A 28 -2.61 -6.62 -0.17
CA ALA A 28 -3.93 -5.99 -0.28
C ALA A 28 -4.90 -6.86 -1.09
N ALA A 29 -4.44 -7.47 -2.18
CA ALA A 29 -5.25 -8.38 -3.00
C ALA A 29 -5.68 -9.62 -2.21
N LEU A 30 -4.75 -10.22 -1.44
CA LEU A 30 -5.06 -11.39 -0.60
C LEU A 30 -6.07 -11.03 0.50
N ILE A 31 -5.86 -9.92 1.21
CA ILE A 31 -6.78 -9.45 2.25
C ILE A 31 -8.15 -9.13 1.64
N GLY A 32 -8.18 -8.41 0.52
CA GLY A 32 -9.40 -8.08 -0.20
C GLY A 32 -10.16 -9.31 -0.69
N ALA A 33 -9.46 -10.33 -1.18
CA ALA A 33 -10.06 -11.60 -1.60
C ALA A 33 -10.68 -12.35 -0.41
N ILE A 34 -9.99 -12.41 0.74
CA ILE A 34 -10.51 -13.04 1.96
C ILE A 34 -11.76 -12.30 2.45
N LEU A 35 -11.70 -10.97 2.57
CA LEU A 35 -12.83 -10.15 3.02
C LEU A 35 -14.01 -10.24 2.05
N GLY A 36 -13.74 -10.21 0.75
CA GLY A 36 -14.76 -10.36 -0.29
C GLY A 36 -15.43 -11.73 -0.24
N ALA A 37 -14.65 -12.80 -0.02
CA ALA A 37 -15.19 -14.15 0.13
C ALA A 37 -16.09 -14.28 1.37
N VAL A 38 -15.64 -13.75 2.52
CA VAL A 38 -16.43 -13.75 3.77
C VAL A 38 -17.71 -12.94 3.61
N ALA A 39 -17.63 -11.72 3.06
CA ALA A 39 -18.79 -10.88 2.80
C ALA A 39 -19.76 -11.54 1.81
N GLY A 40 -19.24 -12.16 0.75
CA GLY A 40 -20.05 -12.88 -0.24
C GLY A 40 -20.80 -14.08 0.35
N LEU A 41 -20.14 -14.85 1.23
CA LEU A 41 -20.74 -16.02 1.87
C LEU A 41 -21.85 -15.61 2.85
N LEU A 42 -21.63 -14.56 3.64
CA LEU A 42 -22.62 -14.00 4.56
C LEU A 42 -23.81 -13.40 3.82
N LEU A 43 -23.58 -12.47 2.89
CA LEU A 43 -24.64 -11.78 2.15
C LEU A 43 -25.42 -12.73 1.23
N GLY A 44 -24.72 -13.70 0.62
CA GLY A 44 -25.34 -14.75 -0.18
C GLY A 44 -26.30 -15.61 0.64
N ARG A 45 -25.99 -15.87 1.92
CA ARG A 45 -26.88 -16.61 2.83
C ARG A 45 -28.20 -15.88 3.13
N PHE A 46 -28.21 -14.55 3.03
CA PHE A 46 -29.39 -13.70 3.19
C PHE A 46 -30.13 -13.39 1.88
N GLY A 47 -29.74 -14.00 0.75
CA GLY A 47 -30.40 -13.80 -0.54
C GLY A 47 -30.15 -12.41 -1.15
N VAL A 48 -29.10 -11.71 -0.72
CA VAL A 48 -28.75 -10.39 -1.24
C VAL A 48 -28.31 -10.50 -2.71
N ALA A 49 -28.74 -9.55 -3.53
CA ALA A 49 -28.39 -9.51 -4.94
C ALA A 49 -26.86 -9.46 -5.17
N VAL A 50 -26.39 -10.23 -6.16
CA VAL A 50 -24.96 -10.31 -6.53
C VAL A 50 -24.37 -8.95 -6.86
N ALA A 51 -25.16 -8.04 -7.43
CA ALA A 51 -24.75 -6.67 -7.72
C ALA A 51 -24.32 -5.92 -6.43
N THR A 52 -25.14 -5.99 -5.38
CA THR A 52 -24.84 -5.39 -4.08
C THR A 52 -23.61 -6.04 -3.43
N ILE A 53 -23.48 -7.36 -3.52
CA ILE A 53 -22.30 -8.08 -3.02
C ILE A 53 -21.02 -7.61 -3.71
N LYS A 54 -21.04 -7.44 -5.04
CA LYS A 54 -19.90 -6.92 -5.80
C LYS A 54 -19.54 -5.49 -5.39
N THR A 55 -20.54 -4.61 -5.22
CA THR A 55 -20.31 -3.22 -4.77
C THR A 55 -19.69 -3.16 -3.38
N VAL A 56 -20.21 -3.96 -2.43
CA VAL A 56 -19.67 -4.02 -1.07
C VAL A 56 -18.24 -4.58 -1.09
N GLY A 57 -18.01 -5.66 -1.84
CA GLY A 57 -16.67 -6.25 -1.99
C GLY A 57 -15.67 -5.28 -2.63
N SER A 58 -16.06 -4.52 -3.65
CA SER A 58 -15.17 -3.54 -4.29
C SER A 58 -14.84 -2.36 -3.37
N LEU A 59 -15.80 -1.89 -2.58
CA LEU A 59 -15.57 -0.83 -1.60
C LEU A 59 -14.62 -1.30 -0.49
N LEU A 60 -14.81 -2.51 0.04
CA LEU A 60 -13.90 -3.11 1.02
C LEU A 60 -12.49 -3.27 0.45
N GLY A 61 -12.37 -3.80 -0.78
CA GLY A 61 -11.08 -3.94 -1.47
C GLY A 61 -10.39 -2.59 -1.69
N ALA A 62 -11.12 -1.55 -2.08
CA ALA A 62 -10.58 -0.21 -2.26
C ALA A 62 -10.06 0.39 -0.95
N LEU A 63 -10.80 0.24 0.15
CA LEU A 63 -10.37 0.71 1.48
C LEU A 63 -9.10 0.01 1.93
N VAL A 64 -9.03 -1.31 1.78
CA VAL A 64 -7.82 -2.09 2.10
C VAL A 64 -6.65 -1.65 1.23
N GLY A 65 -6.85 -1.53 -0.08
CA GLY A 65 -5.82 -1.06 -1.01
C GLY A 65 -5.27 0.31 -0.62
N LEU A 66 -6.14 1.23 -0.22
CA LEU A 66 -5.76 2.57 0.22
C LEU A 66 -4.91 2.53 1.50
N VAL A 67 -5.34 1.80 2.52
CA VAL A 67 -4.59 1.68 3.79
C VAL A 67 -3.22 1.03 3.55
N VAL A 68 -3.18 -0.03 2.75
CA VAL A 68 -1.96 -0.76 2.45
C VAL A 68 -1.01 0.04 1.56
N SER A 69 -1.51 0.97 0.73
CA SER A 69 -0.68 1.84 -0.11
C SER A 69 0.24 2.79 0.66
N VAL A 70 -0.11 3.14 1.91
CA VAL A 70 0.67 4.06 2.76
C VAL A 70 1.87 3.35 3.41
N PHE A 71 1.79 2.03 3.61
CA PHE A 71 2.84 1.25 4.27
C PHE A 71 4.21 1.32 3.58
N PRO A 72 4.32 1.12 2.25
CA PRO A 72 5.60 1.23 1.54
C PRO A 72 6.30 2.58 1.75
N ILE A 73 5.54 3.67 1.80
CA ILE A 73 6.06 5.02 2.03
C ILE A 73 6.69 5.09 3.42
N LYS A 74 5.94 4.71 4.46
CA LYS A 74 6.44 4.70 5.85
C LYS A 74 7.68 3.84 6.02
N MET A 75 7.78 2.70 5.32
CA MET A 75 8.96 1.82 5.40
C MET A 75 10.21 2.38 4.71
N ILE A 76 10.05 3.34 3.79
CA ILE A 76 11.15 3.94 3.06
C ILE A 76 11.67 5.18 3.77
N LEU A 77 10.76 5.95 4.38
CA LEU A 77 11.13 6.97 5.34
C LEU A 77 11.84 6.31 6.53
N GLY A 78 13.10 6.69 6.76
CA GLY A 78 13.96 6.09 7.79
C GLY A 78 14.77 4.88 7.32
N LYS A 79 14.64 4.44 6.06
CA LYS A 79 15.49 3.37 5.53
C LYS A 79 16.92 3.86 5.33
N ASP A 80 17.88 3.06 5.79
CA ASP A 80 19.29 3.23 5.50
C ASP A 80 19.64 2.63 4.11
N PHE A 81 20.22 3.45 3.23
CA PHE A 81 20.73 3.07 1.91
C PHE A 81 22.27 2.96 1.88
N GLY A 82 22.89 2.88 3.06
CA GLY A 82 24.33 2.77 3.32
C GLY A 82 25.07 4.09 3.17
N LYS A 83 24.93 4.75 2.00
CA LYS A 83 25.57 6.05 1.73
C LYS A 83 24.73 7.25 2.17
N PHE A 84 23.45 7.03 2.46
CA PHE A 84 22.49 8.06 2.85
C PHE A 84 21.25 7.41 3.46
N ARG A 85 20.47 8.19 4.21
CA ARG A 85 19.16 7.80 4.76
C ARG A 85 18.12 8.84 4.40
N LEU A 86 16.86 8.42 4.23
CA LEU A 86 15.74 9.33 4.04
C LEU A 86 15.20 9.74 5.41
N VAL A 87 15.22 11.03 5.71
CA VAL A 87 14.73 11.60 6.97
C VAL A 87 13.80 12.77 6.70
N LEU A 88 12.82 12.95 7.58
CA LEU A 88 12.04 14.18 7.64
C LEU A 88 12.83 15.19 8.45
N VAL A 89 13.08 16.36 7.87
CA VAL A 89 13.62 17.52 8.58
C VAL A 89 12.45 18.45 8.83
N ALA A 90 12.25 18.85 10.08
CA ALA A 90 11.25 19.86 10.40
C ALA A 90 11.72 21.19 9.81
N ASN A 91 10.84 21.87 9.07
CA ASN A 91 11.09 23.28 8.76
C ASN A 91 10.73 24.06 10.03
N ASP A 92 11.73 24.70 10.65
CA ASP A 92 11.46 25.70 11.68
C ASP A 92 10.60 26.80 11.03
N LYS A 93 9.40 26.97 11.56
CA LYS A 93 8.58 28.16 11.30
C LYS A 93 8.82 29.15 12.43
#